data_AF-A0A2G8SI92-F1
#
_entry.id   AF-A0A2G8SI92-F1
#
_cell.length_a   1.000
_cell.length_b   1.000
_cell.length_c   1.000
_cell.angle_alpha   90.00
_cell.angle_beta   90.00
_cell.angle_gamma   90.00
#
_symmetry.space_group_name_H-M   'P 1'
#
loop_
_entity.id
_entity.type
_entity.pdbx_description
1 polymer ?
#
loop_
_entity_poly.entity_id
_entity_poly.type
_entity_poly.pdbx_seq_one_letter_code
_entity_poly.pdbx_strand_id
1 'polypeptide(L)'
;MTPNHPTSSLSFKDCHMTPKGIGAMAEHLRSLPFFQAVPEPRVRAVAIALIAFGGSLDGLHRVCESHYPAPDAYAENVRTNRPPGLLDEYMRLIMDLLTWYDRISGGASFLVSTPANHPGNPPTITEVNMDVFLPTILQEQPRTGIVFARMVQYFAEEIGLPAVQRAHKAKPTKHQRLPIGAASAASPGDIQPLIPPSETPWHKFYGRDSGVLERLIAEQASGLGIVPKMPSTISRTLPSSQAPSPEGVAPRTTVLHQGAARTVGDIGRFVRQFERCNENDEAGRRAIMEQVSTRLPDVFNVILDLERRVKTLETINETQLVEIWSLQQALEESADQRNEELMRINTELSSASRLSLPSSGVAGTGSASVAEPSISELPRPLLPLDKSESRLAHVKHSSRTVTSSSMTLPNSSISYFAPRKSMPVHASAPPHASTPNSSTRQSSPNASPSPSQAVPHNLGLSKGRIFGPNTEQVLIHHQLPRRTHTLLRYVEMNFQGNWMEGVHTMVPNCSQDLARELVVAMEADCRLSTA
;
A
#
# COMPACT_ATOMS: atom_id res chain seq x y z
N MET A 1 -38.10 12.73 20.82
CA MET A 1 -38.75 12.24 19.59
C MET A 1 -38.05 10.96 19.17
N THR A 2 -38.58 9.81 19.55
CA THR A 2 -38.14 8.52 19.04
C THR A 2 -38.64 8.38 17.62
N PRO A 3 -37.77 8.22 16.60
CA PRO A 3 -38.23 8.00 15.25
C PRO A 3 -39.02 6.68 15.20
N ASN A 4 -40.29 6.75 14.79
CA ASN A 4 -41.11 5.57 14.50
C ASN A 4 -40.47 4.85 13.30
N HIS A 5 -39.61 3.88 13.57
CA HIS A 5 -39.05 3.02 12.53
C HIS A 5 -40.14 2.03 12.08
N PRO A 6 -40.54 2.03 10.80
CA PRO A 6 -41.50 1.07 10.28
C PRO A 6 -40.90 -0.35 10.39
N THR A 7 -41.60 -1.22 11.10
CA THR A 7 -41.24 -2.63 11.39
C THR A 7 -41.40 -3.53 10.16
N SER A 8 -40.85 -3.15 9.01
CA SER A 8 -40.75 -4.10 7.89
C SER A 8 -39.59 -5.04 8.17
N SER A 9 -39.83 -6.12 8.92
CA SER A 9 -38.81 -7.11 9.24
C SER A 9 -38.44 -7.87 7.97
N LEU A 10 -37.34 -7.48 7.32
CA LEU A 10 -36.72 -8.30 6.27
C LEU A 10 -36.38 -9.68 6.86
N SER A 11 -36.55 -10.74 6.07
CA SER A 11 -36.06 -12.07 6.50
C SER A 11 -34.54 -12.05 6.64
N PHE A 12 -33.99 -12.92 7.48
CA PHE A 12 -32.54 -13.07 7.67
C PHE A 12 -31.80 -13.27 6.34
N LYS A 13 -32.40 -14.01 5.39
CA LYS A 13 -31.80 -14.29 4.06
C LYS A 13 -31.82 -13.09 3.11
N ASP A 14 -32.70 -12.12 3.36
CA ASP A 14 -32.87 -10.92 2.53
C ASP A 14 -32.06 -9.73 3.09
N CYS A 15 -31.30 -9.96 4.16
CA CYS A 15 -30.43 -8.96 4.76
C CYS A 15 -29.15 -8.81 3.94
N HIS A 16 -29.10 -7.78 3.11
CA HIS A 16 -27.91 -7.42 2.32
C HIS A 16 -27.13 -6.26 2.96
N MET A 17 -25.93 -5.96 2.43
CA MET A 17 -25.04 -4.86 2.86
C MET A 17 -25.63 -3.48 2.52
N THR A 18 -26.75 -3.19 3.17
CA THR A 18 -27.56 -1.99 3.07
C THR A 18 -27.93 -1.54 4.47
N PRO A 19 -28.21 -0.26 4.70
CA PRO A 19 -28.56 0.24 6.03
C PRO A 19 -29.81 -0.45 6.58
N LYS A 20 -30.80 -0.71 5.72
CA LYS A 20 -32.03 -1.44 6.08
C LYS A 20 -31.73 -2.90 6.42
N GLY A 21 -30.91 -3.59 5.61
CA GLY A 21 -30.51 -4.97 5.86
C GLY A 21 -29.71 -5.14 7.14
N ILE A 22 -28.79 -4.22 7.45
CA ILE A 22 -28.03 -4.23 8.70
C ILE A 22 -28.93 -3.92 9.90
N GLY A 23 -29.85 -2.95 9.77
CA GLY A 23 -30.84 -2.67 10.80
C GLY A 23 -31.71 -3.89 11.11
N ALA A 24 -32.25 -4.54 10.08
CA ALA A 24 -33.05 -5.76 10.24
C ALA A 24 -32.23 -6.92 10.83
N MET A 25 -30.97 -7.10 10.39
CA MET A 25 -30.07 -8.10 10.97
C MET A 25 -29.76 -7.81 12.45
N ALA A 26 -29.54 -6.55 12.82
CA ALA A 26 -29.35 -6.15 14.22
C ALA A 26 -30.60 -6.43 15.07
N GLU A 27 -31.80 -6.16 14.54
CA GLU A 27 -33.06 -6.52 15.19
C GLU A 27 -33.21 -8.05 15.38
N HIS A 28 -32.86 -8.84 14.37
CA HIS A 28 -32.82 -10.30 14.49
C HIS A 28 -31.85 -10.76 15.58
N LEU A 29 -30.64 -10.19 15.61
CA LEU A 29 -29.67 -10.48 16.67
C LEU A 29 -30.21 -10.10 18.05
N ARG A 30 -30.88 -8.95 18.19
CA ARG A 30 -31.50 -8.49 19.45
C ARG A 30 -32.58 -9.42 19.98
N SER A 31 -33.26 -10.16 19.11
CA SER A 31 -34.26 -11.16 19.53
C SER A 31 -33.62 -12.31 20.31
N LEU A 32 -32.32 -12.57 20.13
CA LEU A 32 -31.58 -13.60 20.86
C LEU A 32 -31.20 -13.10 22.26
N PRO A 33 -31.42 -13.89 23.33
CA PRO A 33 -31.17 -13.46 24.72
C PRO A 33 -29.76 -12.93 24.97
N PHE A 34 -28.74 -13.52 24.31
CA PHE A 34 -27.35 -13.13 24.47
C PHE A 34 -27.04 -11.69 24.00
N PHE A 35 -27.76 -11.18 23.00
CA PHE A 35 -27.51 -9.85 22.43
C PHE A 35 -28.39 -8.75 23.04
N GLN A 36 -29.37 -9.08 23.89
CA GLN A 36 -30.27 -8.09 24.50
C GLN A 36 -29.51 -7.07 25.35
N ALA A 37 -28.50 -7.52 26.11
CA ALA A 37 -27.68 -6.65 26.96
C ALA A 37 -26.48 -6.00 26.22
N VAL A 38 -26.20 -6.40 24.97
CA VAL A 38 -25.04 -5.91 24.23
C VAL A 38 -25.30 -4.48 23.72
N PRO A 39 -24.33 -3.55 23.82
CA PRO A 39 -24.48 -2.21 23.27
C PRO A 39 -24.74 -2.21 21.76
N GLU A 40 -25.61 -1.31 21.30
CA GLU A 40 -26.05 -1.25 19.89
C GLU A 40 -24.90 -1.21 18.86
N PRO A 41 -23.81 -0.44 19.05
CA PRO A 41 -22.71 -0.44 18.09
C PRO A 41 -22.06 -1.81 17.91
N ARG A 42 -21.99 -2.63 18.96
CA ARG A 42 -21.43 -3.99 18.89
C ARG A 42 -22.38 -4.94 18.18
N VAL A 43 -23.69 -4.82 18.41
CA VAL A 43 -24.69 -5.62 17.69
C VAL A 43 -24.66 -5.31 16.19
N ARG A 44 -24.56 -4.03 15.83
CA ARG A 44 -24.40 -3.60 14.43
C ARG A 44 -23.09 -4.09 13.80
N ALA A 45 -21.98 -4.06 14.54
CA ALA A 45 -20.72 -4.63 14.07
C ALA A 45 -20.84 -6.12 13.76
N VAL A 46 -21.51 -6.90 14.62
CA VAL A 46 -21.79 -8.33 14.36
C VAL A 46 -22.70 -8.50 13.16
N ALA A 47 -23.75 -7.68 13.02
CA ALA A 47 -24.62 -7.70 11.85
C ALA A 47 -23.85 -7.45 10.55
N ILE A 48 -22.99 -6.43 10.53
CA ILE A 48 -22.10 -6.13 9.39
C ILE A 48 -21.17 -7.32 9.10
N ALA A 49 -20.52 -7.88 10.13
CA ALA A 49 -19.60 -9.00 9.97
C ALA A 49 -20.30 -10.25 9.39
N LEU A 50 -21.51 -10.57 9.87
CA LEU A 50 -22.31 -11.69 9.37
C LEU A 50 -22.72 -11.49 7.91
N ILE A 51 -23.13 -10.29 7.53
CA ILE A 51 -23.53 -9.97 6.15
C ILE A 51 -22.30 -9.94 5.22
N ALA A 52 -21.15 -9.46 5.70
CA ALA A 52 -19.91 -9.41 4.92
C ALA A 52 -19.24 -10.78 4.77
N PHE A 53 -19.55 -11.73 5.65
CA PHE A 53 -18.94 -13.05 5.65
C PHE A 53 -19.17 -13.78 4.31
N GLY A 54 -18.10 -14.27 3.71
CA GLY A 54 -18.14 -14.92 2.39
C GLY A 54 -18.13 -13.97 1.19
N GLY A 55 -18.10 -12.64 1.39
CA GLY A 55 -18.06 -11.66 0.30
C GLY A 55 -16.80 -11.74 -0.59
N SER A 56 -15.72 -12.38 -0.13
CA SER A 56 -14.56 -12.69 -1.00
C SER A 56 -14.77 -13.93 -1.87
N LEU A 57 -15.71 -14.80 -1.50
CA LEU A 57 -15.98 -16.09 -2.13
C LEU A 57 -17.21 -16.07 -3.05
N ASP A 58 -18.02 -15.02 -2.98
CA ASP A 58 -19.27 -14.89 -3.75
C ASP A 58 -19.05 -14.69 -5.27
N GLY A 59 -17.81 -14.44 -5.70
CA GLY A 59 -17.46 -14.20 -7.10
C GLY A 59 -17.91 -12.83 -7.63
N LEU A 60 -18.54 -12.00 -6.80
CA LEU A 60 -19.10 -10.68 -7.16
C LEU A 60 -18.07 -9.55 -7.10
N HIS A 61 -16.82 -9.86 -6.73
CA HIS A 61 -15.71 -8.91 -6.73
C HIS A 61 -15.35 -8.37 -8.12
N ARG A 62 -15.72 -9.09 -9.20
CA ARG A 62 -15.53 -8.64 -10.58
C ARG A 62 -16.70 -7.75 -11.01
N VAL A 63 -16.64 -6.47 -10.64
CA VAL A 63 -17.49 -5.47 -11.31
C VAL A 63 -16.98 -5.34 -12.75
N CYS A 64 -17.63 -6.03 -13.69
CA CYS A 64 -17.34 -5.89 -15.11
C CYS A 64 -17.55 -4.42 -15.50
N GLU A 65 -16.64 -3.81 -16.28
CA GLU A 65 -16.72 -2.38 -16.63
C GLU A 65 -18.04 -2.00 -17.33
N SER A 66 -18.71 -2.97 -17.97
CA SER A 66 -20.03 -2.82 -18.59
C SER A 66 -21.21 -3.08 -17.66
N HIS A 67 -20.97 -3.55 -16.44
CA HIS A 67 -21.97 -3.95 -15.44
C HIS A 67 -21.79 -3.21 -14.12
N TYR A 68 -21.41 -1.91 -14.14
CA TYR A 68 -21.98 -1.06 -13.11
C TYR A 68 -23.49 -1.26 -13.24
N PRO A 69 -24.16 -1.87 -12.24
CA PRO A 69 -25.57 -2.18 -12.35
C PRO A 69 -26.25 -0.88 -12.80
N ALA A 70 -26.92 -0.95 -13.96
CA ALA A 70 -27.42 0.22 -14.66
C ALA A 70 -28.00 1.16 -13.60
N PRO A 71 -27.53 2.42 -13.54
CA PRO A 71 -27.86 3.32 -12.44
C PRO A 71 -29.33 3.21 -12.11
N ASP A 72 -30.21 3.14 -13.09
CA ASP A 72 -31.66 3.02 -12.96
C ASP A 72 -32.17 1.91 -12.01
N ALA A 73 -31.56 0.71 -11.95
CA ALA A 73 -31.99 -0.36 -11.04
C ALA A 73 -31.62 -0.08 -9.57
N TYR A 74 -30.55 0.67 -9.34
CA TYR A 74 -30.15 1.13 -8.01
C TYR A 74 -30.56 2.58 -7.73
N ALA A 75 -30.78 3.44 -8.72
CA ALA A 75 -30.88 4.89 -8.60
C ALA A 75 -32.31 5.36 -8.39
N GLU A 76 -33.33 4.59 -8.78
CA GLU A 76 -34.71 4.93 -8.39
C GLU A 76 -34.98 4.69 -6.90
N ASN A 77 -34.28 3.73 -6.27
CA ASN A 77 -34.40 3.45 -4.82
C ASN A 77 -33.20 3.92 -3.97
N VAL A 78 -32.04 4.19 -4.59
CA VAL A 78 -30.81 4.73 -3.97
C VAL A 78 -30.47 6.07 -4.62
N ARG A 79 -31.49 6.90 -4.83
CA ARG A 79 -31.31 8.32 -5.13
C ARG A 79 -30.68 8.97 -3.90
N THR A 80 -29.35 9.07 -3.92
CA THR A 80 -28.47 9.98 -3.15
C THR A 80 -28.49 9.96 -1.63
N ASN A 81 -29.42 9.24 -0.99
CA ASN A 81 -29.44 9.05 0.45
C ASN A 81 -28.87 7.67 0.82
N ARG A 82 -27.63 7.36 0.40
CA ARG A 82 -26.85 6.41 1.22
C ARG A 82 -26.83 7.09 2.59
N PRO A 83 -27.48 6.54 3.63
CA PRO A 83 -27.55 7.24 4.89
C PRO A 83 -26.10 7.45 5.32
N PRO A 84 -25.74 8.70 5.67
CA PRO A 84 -24.41 9.00 6.16
C PRO A 84 -24.12 8.02 7.30
N GLY A 85 -22.95 7.38 7.24
CA GLY A 85 -22.52 6.48 8.32
C GLY A 85 -22.41 5.00 7.99
N LEU A 86 -23.07 4.42 6.97
CA LEU A 86 -22.90 2.97 6.73
C LEU A 86 -21.46 2.62 6.34
N LEU A 87 -20.91 3.33 5.36
CA LEU A 87 -19.53 3.13 4.95
C LEU A 87 -18.58 3.46 6.10
N ASP A 88 -18.88 4.49 6.88
CA ASP A 88 -18.07 4.88 8.03
C ASP A 88 -18.12 3.81 9.15
N GLU A 89 -19.27 3.18 9.40
CA GLU A 89 -19.43 2.07 10.34
C GLU A 89 -18.69 0.82 9.88
N TYR A 90 -18.78 0.49 8.59
CA TYR A 90 -18.04 -0.60 7.99
C TYR A 90 -16.52 -0.37 8.06
N MET A 91 -16.06 0.82 7.66
CA MET A 91 -14.65 1.18 7.74
C MET A 91 -14.16 1.19 9.18
N ARG A 92 -14.95 1.70 10.13
CA ARG A 92 -14.63 1.64 11.56
C ARG A 92 -14.46 0.20 12.05
N LEU A 93 -15.35 -0.72 11.66
CA LEU A 93 -15.20 -2.14 11.97
C LEU A 93 -13.90 -2.73 11.42
N ILE A 94 -13.54 -2.42 10.17
CA ILE A 94 -12.27 -2.86 9.57
C ILE A 94 -11.08 -2.33 10.38
N MET A 95 -11.08 -1.03 10.72
CA MET A 95 -9.99 -0.42 11.50
C MET A 95 -9.86 -1.06 12.90
N ASP A 96 -10.98 -1.35 13.56
CA ASP A 96 -10.99 -2.05 14.85
C ASP A 96 -10.42 -3.47 14.73
N LEU A 97 -10.78 -4.21 13.67
CA LEU A 97 -10.26 -5.55 13.41
C LEU A 97 -8.76 -5.55 13.12
N LEU A 98 -8.27 -4.61 12.29
CA LEU A 98 -6.84 -4.44 12.03
C LEU A 98 -6.06 -4.07 13.30
N THR A 99 -6.63 -3.17 14.11
CA THR A 99 -6.03 -2.79 15.40
C THR A 99 -5.89 -4.01 16.32
N TRP A 100 -6.92 -4.84 16.41
CA TRP A 100 -6.86 -6.08 17.20
C TRP A 100 -5.87 -7.08 16.63
N TYR A 101 -5.81 -7.21 15.31
CA TYR A 101 -4.86 -8.08 14.63
C TYR A 101 -3.42 -7.68 14.93
N ASP A 102 -3.09 -6.39 14.82
CA ASP A 102 -1.75 -5.88 15.14
C ASP A 102 -1.41 -6.08 16.63
N ARG A 103 -2.37 -5.87 17.54
CA ARG A 103 -2.17 -6.13 18.97
C ARG A 103 -1.88 -7.60 19.28
N ILE A 104 -2.56 -8.53 18.62
CA ILE A 104 -2.41 -9.97 18.88
C ILE A 104 -1.14 -10.50 18.22
N SER A 105 -0.82 -10.04 17.00
CA SER A 105 0.32 -10.53 16.23
C SER A 105 1.64 -9.83 16.56
N GLY A 106 1.60 -8.63 17.15
CA GLY A 106 2.76 -7.74 17.20
C GLY A 106 3.18 -7.23 15.81
N GLY A 107 2.29 -7.36 14.82
CA GLY A 107 2.53 -6.97 13.44
C GLY A 107 2.34 -5.48 13.17
N ALA A 108 2.48 -5.11 11.90
CA ALA A 108 2.24 -3.76 11.40
C ALA A 108 1.37 -3.83 10.15
N SER A 109 0.07 -3.55 10.31
CA SER A 109 -0.88 -3.49 9.20
C SER A 109 -0.90 -2.10 8.57
N PHE A 110 -1.08 -2.05 7.26
CA PHE A 110 -1.26 -0.82 6.49
C PHE A 110 -2.45 -1.00 5.55
N LEU A 111 -3.42 -0.09 5.63
CA LEU A 111 -4.60 -0.08 4.76
C LEU A 111 -4.81 1.32 4.20
N VAL A 112 -5.05 1.41 2.90
CA VAL A 112 -5.51 2.63 2.23
C VAL A 112 -6.82 2.31 1.53
N SER A 113 -7.86 3.06 1.85
CA SER A 113 -9.18 2.95 1.23
C SER A 113 -9.62 4.32 0.72
N THR A 114 -10.22 4.37 -0.46
CA THR A 114 -10.78 5.62 -1.01
C THR A 114 -12.23 5.39 -1.43
N PRO A 115 -13.19 6.13 -0.84
CA PRO A 115 -14.56 6.10 -1.33
C PRO A 115 -14.63 6.79 -2.69
N ALA A 116 -15.13 6.10 -3.72
CA ALA A 116 -15.26 6.69 -5.06
C ALA A 116 -16.39 7.75 -5.19
N ASN A 117 -16.96 8.20 -4.07
CA ASN A 117 -18.12 9.10 -4.03
C ASN A 117 -17.69 10.54 -3.74
N HIS A 118 -17.42 11.31 -4.80
CA HIS A 118 -17.21 12.77 -4.67
C HIS A 118 -18.40 13.60 -5.17
N PRO A 119 -18.84 14.62 -4.40
CA PRO A 119 -19.91 15.52 -4.81
C PRO A 119 -19.40 16.62 -5.76
N GLY A 120 -19.93 16.64 -6.99
CA GLY A 120 -20.02 17.85 -7.82
C GLY A 120 -18.76 18.36 -8.51
N ASN A 121 -17.57 18.06 -7.98
CA ASN A 121 -16.31 18.59 -8.49
C ASN A 121 -15.69 17.66 -9.57
N PRO A 122 -14.88 18.22 -10.49
CA PRO A 122 -14.19 17.45 -11.52
C PRO A 122 -13.10 16.56 -10.91
N PRO A 123 -12.99 15.29 -11.31
CA PRO A 123 -12.09 14.34 -10.65
C PRO A 123 -10.61 14.76 -10.80
N THR A 124 -10.07 15.38 -9.75
CA THR A 124 -8.68 15.81 -9.62
C THR A 124 -7.98 15.03 -8.51
N ILE A 125 -6.64 15.03 -8.50
CA ILE A 125 -5.87 14.31 -7.47
C ILE A 125 -6.15 14.85 -6.07
N THR A 126 -6.33 16.17 -5.94
CA THR A 126 -6.62 16.86 -4.67
C THR A 126 -8.01 16.57 -4.11
N GLU A 127 -8.91 16.04 -4.94
CA GLU A 127 -10.22 15.58 -4.51
C GLU A 127 -10.22 14.15 -3.98
N VAL A 128 -9.17 13.37 -4.25
CA VAL A 128 -9.08 11.98 -3.78
C VAL A 128 -8.95 11.98 -2.25
N ASN A 129 -10.02 11.58 -1.57
CA ASN A 129 -10.02 11.40 -0.12
C ASN A 129 -9.71 9.94 0.22
N MET A 130 -8.83 9.71 1.18
CA MET A 130 -8.35 8.40 1.57
C MET A 130 -8.44 8.21 3.08
N ASP A 131 -9.10 7.13 3.48
CA ASP A 131 -9.08 6.60 4.83
C ASP A 131 -7.88 5.65 4.96
N VAL A 132 -6.90 6.04 5.78
CA VAL A 132 -5.63 5.33 5.93
C VAL A 132 -5.49 4.79 7.35
N PHE A 133 -5.19 3.50 7.47
CA PHE A 133 -4.74 2.89 8.72
C PHE A 133 -3.22 2.86 8.75
N LEU A 134 -2.62 3.50 9.75
CA LEU A 134 -1.18 3.51 9.97
C LEU A 134 -0.81 2.71 11.22
N PRO A 135 0.24 1.87 11.16
CA PRO A 135 0.66 1.08 12.31
C PRO A 135 1.28 1.96 13.41
N THR A 136 1.21 1.48 14.66
CA THR A 136 1.71 2.21 15.85
C THR A 136 3.23 2.44 15.83
N ILE A 137 3.98 1.68 15.03
CA ILE A 137 5.44 1.87 14.82
C ILE A 137 5.76 3.29 14.33
N LEU A 138 4.80 4.02 13.77
CA LEU A 138 4.99 5.43 13.42
C LEU A 138 5.37 6.29 14.64
N GLN A 139 4.87 5.95 15.83
CA GLN A 139 5.22 6.64 17.08
C GLN A 139 6.65 6.30 17.52
N GLU A 140 7.09 5.06 17.31
CA GLU A 140 8.43 4.59 17.67
C GLU A 140 9.50 5.08 16.68
N GLN A 141 9.14 5.14 15.39
CA GLN A 141 10.04 5.50 14.30
C GLN A 141 9.38 6.55 13.39
N PRO A 142 9.39 7.85 13.77
CA PRO A 142 8.75 8.92 12.99
C PRO A 142 9.25 9.04 11.54
N ARG A 143 10.47 8.58 11.24
CA ARG A 143 11.04 8.55 9.89
C ARG A 143 10.25 7.66 8.92
N THR A 144 9.59 6.62 9.42
CA THR A 144 8.72 5.75 8.62
C THR A 144 7.51 6.51 8.06
N GLY A 145 7.13 7.65 8.67
CA GLY A 145 6.06 8.52 8.18
C GLY A 145 6.30 9.03 6.76
N ILE A 146 7.56 9.27 6.37
CA ILE A 146 7.91 9.65 5.00
C ILE A 146 7.58 8.52 4.01
N VAL A 147 7.86 7.27 4.39
CA VAL A 147 7.58 6.10 3.56
C VAL A 147 6.07 5.91 3.40
N PHE A 148 5.32 5.96 4.50
CA PHE A 148 3.86 5.85 4.44
C PHE A 148 3.21 6.98 3.63
N ALA A 149 3.66 8.22 3.79
CA ALA A 149 3.14 9.34 3.00
C ALA A 149 3.39 9.16 1.50
N ARG A 150 4.56 8.62 1.10
CA ARG A 150 4.84 8.26 -0.30
C ARG A 150 3.94 7.13 -0.79
N MET A 151 3.74 6.09 0.00
CA MET A 151 2.85 4.97 -0.36
C MET A 151 1.40 5.44 -0.54
N VAL A 152 0.91 6.32 0.35
CA VAL A 152 -0.44 6.89 0.25
C VAL A 152 -0.57 7.79 -0.99
N GLN A 153 0.42 8.63 -1.27
CA GLN A 153 0.41 9.48 -2.48
C GLN A 153 0.45 8.63 -3.76
N TYR A 154 1.30 7.61 -3.81
CA TYR A 154 1.36 6.68 -4.94
C TYR A 154 0.03 5.96 -5.16
N PHE A 155 -0.62 5.53 -4.07
CA PHE A 155 -1.98 4.99 -4.13
C PHE A 155 -2.97 6.02 -4.69
N ALA A 156 -2.89 7.27 -4.26
CA ALA A 156 -3.78 8.34 -4.73
C ALA A 156 -3.65 8.55 -6.25
N GLU A 157 -2.43 8.58 -6.77
CA GLU A 157 -2.14 8.82 -8.20
C GLU A 157 -2.53 7.63 -9.07
N GLU A 158 -2.11 6.43 -8.69
CA GLU A 158 -2.21 5.23 -9.54
C GLU A 158 -3.53 4.48 -9.39
N ILE A 159 -4.18 4.56 -8.23
CA ILE A 159 -5.38 3.78 -7.92
C ILE A 159 -6.57 4.69 -7.61
N GLY A 160 -6.38 5.67 -6.72
CA GLY A 160 -7.44 6.51 -6.21
C GLY A 160 -8.04 7.42 -7.27
N LEU A 161 -7.21 8.18 -7.99
CA LEU A 161 -7.66 9.07 -9.04
C LEU A 161 -8.38 8.32 -10.18
N PRO A 162 -7.85 7.20 -10.73
CA PRO A 162 -8.60 6.37 -11.68
C PRO A 162 -9.93 5.83 -11.13
N ALA A 163 -9.99 5.44 -9.86
CA ALA A 163 -11.23 4.98 -9.23
C ALA A 163 -12.29 6.11 -9.16
N VAL A 164 -11.89 7.30 -8.72
CA VAL A 164 -12.75 8.48 -8.67
C VAL A 164 -13.21 8.89 -10.08
N GLN A 165 -12.31 8.86 -11.07
CA GLN A 165 -12.66 9.12 -12.48
C GLN A 165 -13.67 8.10 -13.03
N ARG A 166 -13.50 6.80 -12.73
CA ARG A 166 -14.46 5.77 -13.13
C ARG A 166 -15.84 6.01 -12.50
N ALA A 167 -15.88 6.32 -11.20
CA ALA A 167 -17.14 6.63 -10.53
C ALA A 167 -17.78 7.92 -11.06
N HIS A 168 -16.99 8.94 -11.41
CA HIS A 168 -17.51 10.15 -12.05
C HIS A 168 -18.12 9.84 -13.43
N LYS A 169 -17.45 9.01 -14.25
CA LYS A 169 -17.97 8.58 -15.57
C LYS A 169 -19.25 7.75 -15.47
N ALA A 170 -19.40 6.96 -14.40
CA ALA A 170 -20.58 6.13 -14.17
C ALA A 170 -21.81 6.94 -13.74
N LYS A 171 -21.65 8.18 -13.27
CA LYS A 171 -22.78 9.03 -12.88
C LYS A 171 -23.52 9.53 -14.12
N PRO A 172 -24.85 9.33 -14.22
CA PRO A 172 -25.62 9.77 -15.38
C PRO A 172 -25.59 11.30 -15.50
N THR A 173 -25.13 11.80 -16.64
CA THR A 173 -24.93 13.23 -16.93
C THR A 173 -26.21 14.07 -16.90
N LYS A 174 -27.39 13.45 -16.83
CA LYS A 174 -28.70 14.09 -17.06
C LYS A 174 -29.08 15.20 -16.05
N HIS A 175 -28.44 15.28 -14.88
CA HIS A 175 -28.84 16.26 -13.85
C HIS A 175 -27.69 17.06 -13.22
N GLN A 176 -26.46 16.94 -13.72
CA GLN A 176 -25.33 17.68 -13.15
C GLN A 176 -25.31 19.09 -13.76
N ARG A 177 -26.23 19.96 -13.32
CA ARG A 177 -26.03 21.41 -13.46
C ARG A 177 -24.85 21.76 -12.57
N LEU A 178 -23.65 21.80 -13.15
CA LEU A 178 -22.45 22.25 -12.47
C LEU A 178 -22.75 23.65 -11.93
N PRO A 179 -22.75 23.85 -10.60
CA PRO A 179 -22.76 25.19 -10.06
C PRO A 179 -21.54 25.89 -10.65
N ILE A 180 -21.76 26.94 -11.44
CA ILE A 180 -20.71 27.85 -11.87
C ILE A 180 -20.34 28.64 -10.60
N GLY A 181 -19.58 28.01 -9.72
CA GLY A 181 -19.22 28.49 -8.39
C GLY A 181 -17.75 28.87 -8.34
N ALA A 182 -17.48 29.98 -7.65
CA ALA A 182 -16.24 30.75 -7.64
C ALA A 182 -14.95 29.94 -7.38
N ALA A 183 -13.86 30.46 -7.94
CA ALA A 183 -12.52 29.90 -7.90
C ALA A 183 -12.04 29.50 -6.50
N SER A 184 -11.69 28.21 -6.40
CA SER A 184 -10.64 27.57 -5.61
C SER A 184 -10.19 28.28 -4.33
N ALA A 185 -10.87 28.00 -3.22
CA ALA A 185 -10.19 27.98 -1.92
C ALA A 185 -9.05 26.95 -2.01
N ALA A 186 -7.88 27.25 -1.44
CA ALA A 186 -6.73 26.36 -1.43
C ALA A 186 -7.14 24.91 -1.13
N SER A 187 -6.62 23.95 -1.89
CA SER A 187 -7.05 22.57 -1.76
C SER A 187 -6.74 22.08 -0.34
N PRO A 188 -7.64 21.34 0.32
CA PRO A 188 -7.39 20.84 1.68
C PRO A 188 -6.08 20.04 1.82
N GLY A 189 -5.60 19.43 0.73
CA GLY A 189 -4.36 18.67 0.68
C GLY A 189 -3.08 19.52 0.81
N ASP A 190 -3.11 20.79 0.40
CA ASP A 190 -1.92 21.65 0.38
C ASP A 190 -1.48 22.11 1.78
N ILE A 191 -2.42 22.16 2.72
CA ILE A 191 -2.21 22.65 4.10
C ILE A 191 -2.00 21.47 5.06
N GLN A 192 -2.30 20.24 4.61
CA GLN A 192 -2.25 19.07 5.48
C GLN A 192 -0.80 18.65 5.77
N PRO A 193 -0.41 18.42 7.04
CA PRO A 193 0.93 17.95 7.39
C PRO A 193 1.22 16.58 6.77
N LEU A 194 2.50 16.18 6.71
CA LEU A 194 2.93 14.94 6.04
C LEU A 194 2.09 13.72 6.48
N ILE A 195 1.89 13.55 7.79
CA ILE A 195 0.90 12.67 8.39
C ILE A 195 -0.17 13.53 9.08
N PRO A 196 -1.45 13.42 8.69
CA PRO A 196 -2.55 14.13 9.32
C PRO A 196 -2.67 13.75 10.80
N PRO A 197 -2.89 14.70 11.72
CA PRO A 197 -3.08 14.37 13.13
C PRO A 197 -4.35 13.51 13.30
N SER A 198 -4.24 12.46 14.13
CA SER A 198 -5.36 11.63 14.54
C SER A 198 -5.14 11.10 15.96
N GLU A 199 -6.22 10.95 16.71
CA GLU A 199 -6.22 10.31 18.03
C GLU A 199 -6.22 8.78 17.94
N THR A 200 -6.43 8.24 16.74
CA THR A 200 -6.49 6.81 16.46
C THR A 200 -5.53 6.45 15.33
N PRO A 201 -5.22 5.15 15.12
CA PRO A 201 -4.47 4.70 13.95
C PRO A 201 -5.13 5.01 12.59
N TRP A 202 -6.37 5.53 12.58
CA TRP A 202 -7.10 5.92 11.39
C TRP A 202 -6.90 7.40 11.09
N HIS A 203 -6.30 7.69 9.94
CA HIS A 203 -6.01 9.02 9.42
C HIS A 203 -6.81 9.29 8.14
N LYS A 204 -7.13 10.56 7.88
CA LYS A 204 -7.74 11.00 6.62
C LYS A 204 -6.73 11.78 5.79
N PHE A 205 -6.32 11.22 4.67
CA PHE A 205 -5.42 11.84 3.71
C PHE A 205 -6.18 12.39 2.52
N TYR A 206 -5.72 13.52 2.00
CA TYR A 206 -6.11 14.01 0.69
C TYR A 206 -4.96 13.78 -0.29
N GLY A 207 -5.29 13.46 -1.54
CA GLY A 207 -4.30 13.46 -2.61
C GLY A 207 -3.68 14.84 -2.75
N ARG A 208 -2.41 14.88 -3.18
CA ARG A 208 -1.65 16.11 -3.35
C ARG A 208 -1.23 16.30 -4.79
N ASP A 209 -1.03 17.54 -5.20
CA ASP A 209 -0.39 17.83 -6.47
C ASP A 209 1.10 17.45 -6.45
N SER A 210 1.67 17.18 -7.63
CA SER A 210 3.07 16.81 -7.78
C SER A 210 4.00 17.89 -7.18
N GLY A 211 5.00 17.48 -6.40
CA GLY A 211 5.95 18.38 -5.75
C GLY A 211 5.52 18.85 -4.35
N VAL A 212 4.23 18.81 -4.01
CA VAL A 212 3.74 19.22 -2.68
C VAL A 212 4.22 18.25 -1.60
N LEU A 213 4.22 16.94 -1.89
CA LEU A 213 4.72 15.93 -0.96
C LEU A 213 6.21 16.11 -0.69
N GLU A 214 7.02 16.32 -1.73
CA GLU A 214 8.47 16.52 -1.63
C GLU A 214 8.80 17.76 -0.80
N ARG A 215 8.03 18.85 -1.00
CA ARG A 215 8.15 20.06 -0.19
C ARG A 215 7.88 19.78 1.29
N LEU A 216 6.79 19.08 1.61
CA LEU A 216 6.46 18.72 3.01
C LEU A 216 7.51 17.79 3.64
N ILE A 217 8.07 16.86 2.86
CA ILE A 217 9.17 16.00 3.30
C ILE A 217 10.42 16.84 3.61
N ALA A 218 10.77 17.81 2.75
CA ALA A 218 11.91 18.69 2.95
C ALA A 218 11.75 19.60 4.17
N GLU A 219 10.54 20.13 4.39
CA GLU A 219 10.17 20.91 5.57
C GLU A 219 10.31 20.09 6.86
N GLN A 220 9.78 18.86 6.88
CA GLN A 220 9.89 17.98 8.04
C GLN A 220 11.34 17.52 8.29
N ALA A 221 12.12 17.25 7.24
CA ALA A 221 13.53 16.88 7.37
C ALA A 221 14.37 18.02 7.97
N SER A 222 14.05 19.27 7.60
CA SER A 222 14.68 20.47 8.14
C SER A 222 14.31 20.71 9.61
N GLY A 223 13.05 20.45 9.99
CA GLY A 223 12.58 20.57 11.38
C GLY A 223 13.21 19.56 12.36
N LEU A 224 13.66 18.41 11.88
CA LEU A 224 14.28 17.37 12.72
C LEU A 224 15.76 17.65 13.08
N GLY A 225 16.31 18.81 12.71
CA GLY A 225 17.71 19.14 12.97
C GLY A 225 18.70 18.23 12.25
N ILE A 226 18.23 17.38 11.34
CA ILE A 226 19.04 16.63 10.40
C ILE A 226 19.38 17.58 9.26
N VAL A 227 20.09 18.66 9.57
CA VAL A 227 20.93 19.28 8.54
C VAL A 227 21.98 18.21 8.26
N PRO A 228 22.04 17.61 7.06
CA PRO A 228 23.23 16.88 6.67
C PRO A 228 24.33 17.91 6.86
N LYS A 229 25.21 17.69 7.84
CA LYS A 229 26.45 18.43 7.95
C LYS A 229 27.17 18.07 6.66
N MET A 230 26.87 18.81 5.58
CA MET A 230 27.61 18.71 4.35
C MET A 230 29.05 18.82 4.83
N PRO A 231 29.92 17.82 4.54
CA PRO A 231 31.31 17.96 4.86
C PRO A 231 31.68 19.29 4.22
N SER A 232 31.99 20.26 5.08
CA SER A 232 32.45 21.56 4.67
C SER A 232 33.62 21.26 3.76
N THR A 233 33.38 21.36 2.46
CA THR A 233 34.38 21.21 1.43
C THR A 233 35.36 22.32 1.74
N ILE A 234 36.38 21.99 2.52
CA ILE A 234 37.59 22.78 2.60
C ILE A 234 38.02 22.82 1.15
N SER A 235 37.84 23.98 0.53
CA SER A 235 38.31 24.28 -0.81
C SER A 235 39.80 24.01 -0.83
N ARG A 236 40.18 22.77 -1.18
CA ARG A 236 41.56 22.41 -1.47
C ARG A 236 41.84 23.03 -2.83
N THR A 237 42.46 24.19 -2.80
CA THR A 237 43.07 24.85 -3.97
C THR A 237 44.07 23.88 -4.59
N LEU A 238 43.63 23.12 -5.59
CA LEU A 238 44.51 22.38 -6.49
C LEU A 238 45.05 23.37 -7.53
N PRO A 239 46.35 23.30 -7.87
CA PRO A 239 46.93 24.16 -8.89
C PRO A 239 46.31 23.86 -10.25
N SER A 240 45.89 24.93 -10.91
CA SER A 240 45.38 24.97 -12.28
C SER A 240 46.37 24.30 -13.25
N SER A 241 46.09 23.05 -13.62
CA SER A 241 46.69 22.42 -14.80
C SER A 241 45.81 22.74 -16.00
N GLN A 242 46.29 23.67 -16.83
CA GLN A 242 45.72 23.95 -18.15
C GLN A 242 45.93 22.73 -19.05
N ALA A 243 44.82 22.13 -19.51
CA ALA A 243 44.77 21.26 -20.68
C ALA A 243 43.41 21.43 -21.39
N PRO A 244 43.36 21.22 -22.72
CA PRO A 244 42.51 21.98 -23.62
C PRO A 244 41.05 21.47 -23.70
N SER A 245 40.14 22.42 -23.92
CA SER A 245 38.73 22.20 -24.25
C SER A 245 38.53 21.21 -25.41
N PRO A 246 37.64 20.23 -25.25
CA PRO A 246 36.82 19.75 -26.35
C PRO A 246 35.47 20.51 -26.30
N GLU A 247 35.20 21.28 -27.36
CA GLU A 247 33.86 21.69 -27.73
C GLU A 247 33.00 20.43 -27.94
N GLY A 248 32.22 20.08 -26.93
CA GLY A 248 31.23 19.01 -26.99
C GLY A 248 29.88 19.55 -26.58
N VAL A 249 29.16 20.12 -27.54
CA VAL A 249 27.77 20.56 -27.37
C VAL A 249 26.91 19.34 -27.00
N ALA A 250 26.52 19.24 -25.73
CA ALA A 250 25.58 18.22 -25.27
C ALA A 250 24.20 18.47 -25.93
N PRO A 251 23.63 17.47 -26.65
CA PRO A 251 22.33 17.63 -27.28
C PRO A 251 21.25 17.60 -26.19
N ARG A 252 20.55 18.73 -26.02
CA ARG A 252 19.35 18.83 -25.17
C ARG A 252 18.29 17.83 -25.64
N THR A 253 18.11 16.75 -24.89
CA THR A 253 17.19 15.64 -25.18
C THR A 253 15.75 15.89 -24.67
N THR A 254 15.29 17.14 -24.68
CA THR A 254 13.98 17.50 -24.09
C THR A 254 12.78 17.40 -25.06
N VAL A 255 12.97 17.01 -26.32
CA VAL A 255 11.88 16.99 -27.32
C VAL A 255 11.23 15.61 -27.49
N LEU A 256 11.85 14.52 -27.03
CA LEU A 256 11.38 13.16 -27.33
C LEU A 256 10.20 12.65 -26.47
N HIS A 257 9.96 13.21 -25.28
CA HIS A 257 8.94 12.67 -24.36
C HIS A 257 7.49 13.03 -24.76
N GLN A 258 7.26 14.09 -25.52
CA GLN A 258 5.90 14.41 -26.02
C GLN A 258 5.45 13.51 -27.18
N GLY A 259 6.39 12.96 -27.96
CA GLY A 259 6.08 12.05 -29.06
C GLY A 259 5.60 10.68 -28.57
N ALA A 260 6.35 10.07 -27.63
CA ALA A 260 6.04 8.73 -27.12
C ALA A 260 4.67 8.66 -26.42
N ALA A 261 4.32 9.66 -25.59
CA ALA A 261 3.04 9.70 -24.90
C ALA A 261 1.84 9.84 -25.87
N ARG A 262 2.02 10.56 -26.98
CA ARG A 262 1.00 10.65 -28.05
C ARG A 262 0.85 9.33 -28.79
N THR A 263 1.96 8.66 -29.13
CA THR A 263 1.94 7.38 -29.85
C THR A 263 1.23 6.28 -29.06
N VAL A 264 1.48 6.15 -27.76
CA VAL A 264 0.81 5.16 -26.89
C VAL A 264 -0.70 5.43 -26.78
N GLY A 265 -1.09 6.71 -26.59
CA GLY A 265 -2.50 7.10 -26.53
C GLY A 265 -3.26 6.86 -27.84
N ASP A 266 -2.58 7.02 -28.98
CA ASP A 266 -3.16 6.78 -30.29
C ASP A 266 -3.30 5.29 -30.60
N ILE A 267 -2.30 4.45 -30.24
CA ILE A 267 -2.39 2.98 -30.36
C ILE A 267 -3.60 2.45 -29.56
N GLY A 268 -3.77 2.91 -28.32
CA GLY A 268 -4.93 2.52 -27.50
C GLY A 268 -6.27 3.02 -28.05
N ARG A 269 -6.28 4.08 -28.88
CA ARG A 269 -7.48 4.49 -29.61
C ARG A 269 -7.74 3.59 -30.82
N PHE A 270 -6.71 3.20 -31.56
CA PHE A 270 -6.83 2.28 -32.70
C PHE A 270 -7.30 0.89 -32.30
N VAL A 271 -6.79 0.33 -31.19
CA VAL A 271 -7.26 -0.97 -30.67
C VAL A 271 -8.75 -0.91 -30.32
N ARG A 272 -9.19 0.13 -29.62
CA ARG A 272 -10.62 0.32 -29.29
C ARG A 272 -11.50 0.60 -30.50
N GLN A 273 -10.94 1.22 -31.55
CA GLN A 273 -11.64 1.43 -32.82
C GLN A 273 -11.77 0.11 -33.58
N PHE A 274 -10.73 -0.73 -33.56
CA PHE A 274 -10.74 -2.07 -34.14
C PHE A 274 -11.77 -2.98 -33.45
N GLU A 275 -11.85 -2.95 -32.12
CA GLU A 275 -12.86 -3.67 -31.34
C GLU A 275 -14.31 -3.22 -31.62
N ARG A 276 -14.51 -1.97 -32.06
CA ARG A 276 -15.83 -1.43 -32.42
C ARG A 276 -16.21 -1.67 -33.88
N CYS A 277 -15.24 -1.87 -34.76
CA CYS A 277 -15.51 -2.25 -36.14
C CYS A 277 -16.00 -3.69 -36.16
N ASN A 278 -17.30 -3.85 -36.39
CA ASN A 278 -17.93 -5.16 -36.57
C ASN A 278 -17.19 -5.94 -37.67
N GLU A 279 -16.94 -7.24 -37.48
CA GLU A 279 -16.00 -8.04 -38.28
C GLU A 279 -16.26 -8.08 -39.80
N ASN A 280 -17.41 -7.57 -40.26
CA ASN A 280 -17.89 -7.65 -41.64
C ASN A 280 -17.63 -6.40 -42.50
N ASP A 281 -17.03 -5.33 -41.97
CA ASP A 281 -16.70 -4.13 -42.76
C ASP A 281 -15.26 -4.18 -43.31
N GLU A 282 -15.13 -4.74 -44.52
CA GLU A 282 -13.87 -4.90 -45.24
C GLU A 282 -13.21 -3.54 -45.60
N ALA A 283 -14.00 -2.48 -45.75
CA ALA A 283 -13.47 -1.14 -46.00
C ALA A 283 -12.85 -0.55 -44.72
N GLY A 284 -13.53 -0.76 -43.58
CA GLY A 284 -12.99 -0.42 -42.26
C GLY A 284 -11.69 -1.17 -41.95
N ARG A 285 -11.62 -2.47 -42.25
CA ARG A 285 -10.40 -3.28 -42.07
C ARG A 285 -9.22 -2.78 -42.91
N ARG A 286 -9.45 -2.43 -44.19
CA ARG A 286 -8.40 -1.88 -45.07
C ARG A 286 -7.89 -0.52 -44.59
N ALA A 287 -8.78 0.39 -44.21
CA ALA A 287 -8.39 1.71 -43.69
C ALA A 287 -7.55 1.60 -42.42
N ILE A 288 -7.92 0.70 -41.50
CA ILE A 288 -7.14 0.46 -40.28
C ILE A 288 -5.78 -0.16 -40.61
N MET A 289 -5.71 -1.13 -41.53
CA MET A 289 -4.46 -1.78 -41.91
C MET A 289 -3.47 -0.80 -42.55
N GLU A 290 -3.93 0.12 -43.40
CA GLU A 290 -3.12 1.19 -43.98
C GLU A 290 -2.63 2.20 -42.92
N GLN A 291 -3.49 2.52 -41.95
CA GLN A 291 -3.11 3.42 -40.85
C GLN A 291 -2.12 2.78 -39.87
N VAL A 292 -2.21 1.46 -39.65
CA VAL A 292 -1.24 0.70 -38.85
C VAL A 292 0.08 0.56 -39.60
N SER A 293 0.07 0.28 -40.90
CA SER A 293 1.30 0.09 -41.69
C SER A 293 2.14 1.37 -41.76
N THR A 294 1.49 2.54 -41.87
CA THR A 294 2.18 3.84 -41.91
C THR A 294 2.81 4.23 -40.57
N ARG A 295 2.25 3.77 -39.44
CA ARG A 295 2.78 4.08 -38.10
C ARG A 295 3.69 3.00 -37.51
N LEU A 296 3.71 1.81 -38.10
CA LEU A 296 4.55 0.70 -37.67
C LEU A 296 6.04 1.10 -37.54
N PRO A 297 6.65 1.85 -38.49
CA PRO A 297 8.04 2.28 -38.37
C PRO A 297 8.30 3.16 -37.14
N ASP A 298 7.36 4.06 -36.80
CA ASP A 298 7.49 4.93 -35.63
C ASP A 298 7.44 4.13 -34.32
N VAL A 299 6.58 3.11 -34.26
CA VAL A 299 6.50 2.20 -33.11
C VAL A 299 7.79 1.40 -32.97
N PHE A 300 8.34 0.87 -34.06
CA PHE A 300 9.63 0.19 -34.04
C PHE A 300 10.76 1.12 -33.59
N ASN A 301 10.79 2.37 -34.04
CA ASN A 301 11.78 3.35 -33.59
C ASN A 301 11.67 3.63 -32.08
N VAL A 302 10.46 3.73 -31.54
CA VAL A 302 10.25 3.89 -30.08
C VAL A 302 10.72 2.64 -29.31
N ILE A 303 10.44 1.45 -29.82
CA ILE A 303 10.91 0.19 -29.20
C ILE A 303 12.45 0.14 -29.18
N LEU A 304 13.10 0.46 -30.30
CA LEU A 304 14.56 0.48 -30.40
C LEU A 304 15.19 1.55 -29.50
N ASP A 305 14.56 2.72 -29.35
CA ASP A 305 15.02 3.77 -28.44
C ASP A 305 14.87 3.35 -26.96
N LEU A 306 13.76 2.71 -26.62
CA LEU A 306 13.54 2.13 -25.29
C LEU A 306 14.55 1.02 -25.00
N GLU A 307 14.82 0.12 -25.94
CA GLU A 307 15.82 -0.93 -25.79
C GLU A 307 17.22 -0.34 -25.55
N ARG A 308 17.59 0.71 -26.32
CA ARG A 308 18.85 1.44 -26.11
C ARG A 308 18.92 2.10 -24.74
N ARG A 309 17.81 2.70 -24.28
CA ARG A 309 17.74 3.35 -22.96
C ARG A 309 17.81 2.35 -21.82
N VAL A 310 17.16 1.18 -21.96
CA VAL A 310 17.26 0.07 -21.00
C VAL A 310 18.70 -0.39 -20.89
N LYS A 311 19.37 -0.67 -22.02
CA LYS A 311 20.78 -1.06 -22.03
C LYS A 311 21.70 -0.01 -21.38
N THR A 312 21.42 1.28 -21.61
CA THR A 312 22.17 2.37 -20.98
C THR A 312 21.98 2.38 -19.46
N LEU A 313 20.75 2.18 -18.99
CA LEU A 313 20.44 2.09 -17.56
C LEU A 313 21.06 0.86 -16.90
N GLU A 314 21.12 -0.27 -17.60
CA GLU A 314 21.81 -1.47 -17.12
C GLU A 314 23.31 -1.21 -16.92
N THR A 315 23.98 -0.58 -17.89
CA THR A 315 25.40 -0.20 -17.76
C THR A 315 25.63 0.78 -16.61
N ILE A 316 24.75 1.78 -16.42
CA ILE A 316 24.85 2.72 -15.29
C ILE A 316 24.70 1.96 -13.96
N ASN A 317 23.73 1.05 -13.87
CA ASN A 317 23.50 0.26 -12.66
C ASN A 317 24.69 -0.66 -12.34
N GLU A 318 25.25 -1.36 -13.34
CA GLU A 318 26.48 -2.15 -13.18
C GLU A 318 27.65 -1.29 -12.68
N THR A 319 27.82 -0.09 -13.23
CA THR A 319 28.87 0.85 -12.81
C THR A 319 28.67 1.30 -11.36
N GLN A 320 27.43 1.62 -10.98
CA GLN A 320 27.10 2.02 -9.61
C GLN A 320 27.31 0.88 -8.61
N LEU A 321 27.02 -0.37 -8.97
CA LEU A 321 27.27 -1.53 -8.12
C LEU A 321 28.77 -1.72 -7.85
N VAL A 322 29.62 -1.54 -8.88
CA VAL A 322 31.08 -1.58 -8.72
C VAL A 322 31.57 -0.46 -7.80
N GLU A 323 31.03 0.76 -7.94
CA GLU A 323 31.39 1.89 -7.08
C GLU A 323 30.97 1.63 -5.62
N ILE A 324 29.75 1.17 -5.38
CA ILE A 324 29.26 0.81 -4.04
C ILE A 324 30.15 -0.25 -3.41
N TRP A 325 30.52 -1.28 -4.16
CA TRP A 325 31.40 -2.35 -3.68
C TRP A 325 32.80 -1.81 -3.34
N SER A 326 33.37 -0.95 -4.19
CA SER A 326 34.66 -0.30 -3.91
C SER A 326 34.62 0.58 -2.66
N LEU A 327 33.52 1.32 -2.44
CA LEU A 327 33.34 2.13 -1.23
C LEU A 327 33.19 1.28 0.03
N GLN A 328 32.49 0.14 -0.06
CA GLN A 328 32.38 -0.82 1.05
C GLN A 328 33.74 -1.38 1.41
N GLN A 329 34.54 -1.78 0.41
CA GLN A 329 35.91 -2.26 0.63
C GLN A 329 36.79 -1.18 1.28
N ALA A 330 36.75 0.06 0.79
CA ALA A 330 37.52 1.16 1.38
C ALA A 330 37.12 1.47 2.84
N LEU A 331 35.84 1.31 3.18
CA LEU A 331 35.35 1.45 4.56
C LEU A 331 35.84 0.31 5.46
N GLU A 332 35.87 -0.92 4.95
CA GLU A 332 36.40 -2.08 5.65
C GLU A 332 37.90 -1.94 5.91
N GLU A 333 38.69 -1.57 4.90
CA GLU A 333 40.13 -1.29 5.02
C GLU A 333 40.40 -0.16 6.03
N SER A 334 39.57 0.89 6.04
CA SER A 334 39.69 1.98 7.02
C SER A 334 39.34 1.52 8.44
N ALA A 335 38.37 0.62 8.60
CA ALA A 335 38.01 0.06 9.90
C ALA A 335 39.14 -0.83 10.44
N ASP A 336 39.75 -1.65 9.59
CA ASP A 336 40.88 -2.50 9.93
C ASP A 336 42.12 -1.67 10.31
N GLN A 337 42.41 -0.61 9.55
CA GLN A 337 43.51 0.31 9.86
C GLN A 337 43.30 0.98 11.23
N ARG A 338 42.07 1.40 11.54
CA ARG A 338 41.74 1.97 12.87
C ARG A 338 41.88 0.93 13.97
N ASN A 339 41.48 -0.32 13.73
CA ASN A 339 41.63 -1.41 14.69
C ASN A 339 43.12 -1.73 14.95
N GLU A 340 43.96 -1.73 13.92
CA GLU A 340 45.40 -1.93 14.06
C GLU A 340 46.05 -0.79 14.85
N GLU A 341 45.67 0.46 14.59
CA GLU A 341 46.13 1.62 15.33
C GLU A 341 45.75 1.54 16.82
N LEU A 342 44.50 1.16 17.11
CA LEU A 342 44.04 0.93 18.50
C LEU A 342 44.83 -0.18 19.20
N MET A 343 45.16 -1.27 18.49
CA MET A 343 45.99 -2.35 19.02
C MET A 343 47.42 -1.90 19.31
N ARG A 344 48.01 -1.05 18.46
CA ARG A 344 49.33 -0.43 18.70
C ARG A 344 49.30 0.45 19.95
N ILE A 345 48.32 1.36 20.05
CA ILE A 345 48.15 2.25 21.21
C ILE A 345 48.01 1.43 22.50
N ASN A 346 47.19 0.37 22.49
CA ASN A 346 47.00 -0.49 23.66
C ASN A 346 48.29 -1.23 24.07
N THR A 347 49.11 -1.62 23.09
CA THR A 347 50.41 -2.28 23.32
C THR A 347 51.42 -1.30 23.92
N GLU A 348 51.48 -0.07 23.42
CA GLU A 348 52.33 1.00 23.96
C GLU A 348 51.93 1.40 25.39
N LEU A 349 50.63 1.49 25.68
CA LEU A 349 50.12 1.75 27.03
C LEU A 349 50.46 0.61 28.01
N SER A 350 50.41 -0.64 27.53
CA SER A 350 50.74 -1.82 28.33
C SER A 350 52.24 -1.93 28.64
N SER A 351 53.11 -1.49 27.72
CA SER A 351 54.56 -1.49 27.95
C SER A 351 55.00 -0.35 28.87
N ALA A 352 54.38 0.84 28.75
CA ALA A 352 54.66 1.99 29.61
C ALA A 352 54.33 1.73 31.10
N SER A 353 53.28 0.97 31.40
CA SER A 353 52.90 0.64 32.79
C SER A 353 53.91 -0.23 33.54
N ARG A 354 54.87 -0.87 32.87
CA ARG A 354 55.87 -1.74 33.53
C ARG A 354 57.12 -1.01 34.02
N LEU A 355 57.30 0.28 33.69
CA LEU A 355 58.52 1.03 34.00
C LEU A 355 58.41 1.95 35.23
N SER A 356 57.31 1.92 35.97
CA SER A 356 57.06 2.85 37.08
C SER A 356 56.72 2.17 38.42
N LEU A 357 57.58 1.27 38.90
CA LEU A 357 57.64 0.98 40.34
C LEU A 357 59.09 0.72 40.78
N PRO A 358 59.80 1.72 41.32
CA PRO A 358 60.98 1.45 42.13
C PRO A 358 60.54 0.75 43.42
N SER A 359 60.94 -0.51 43.53
CA SER A 359 60.91 -1.32 44.74
C SER A 359 61.71 -0.64 45.85
N SER A 360 61.05 0.20 46.66
CA SER A 360 61.55 0.58 47.98
C SER A 360 60.99 -0.43 48.98
N GLY A 361 61.84 -1.35 49.42
CA GLY A 361 61.53 -2.28 50.49
C GLY A 361 61.50 -1.56 51.83
N VAL A 362 60.41 -1.71 52.56
CA VAL A 362 60.36 -1.42 54.00
C VAL A 362 59.58 -2.53 54.69
N ALA A 363 60.31 -3.34 55.45
CA ALA A 363 59.79 -4.24 56.46
C ALA A 363 59.28 -3.41 57.66
N GLY A 364 58.13 -3.79 58.23
CA GLY A 364 57.62 -3.10 59.40
C GLY A 364 56.29 -3.66 59.90
N THR A 365 56.38 -4.66 60.78
CA THR A 365 55.36 -5.10 61.73
C THR A 365 54.81 -3.92 62.56
N GLY A 366 53.49 -3.85 62.79
CA GLY A 366 52.94 -2.92 63.77
C GLY A 366 51.42 -2.84 63.82
N SER A 367 50.86 -3.42 64.89
CA SER A 367 49.48 -3.31 65.33
C SER A 367 49.25 -1.98 66.10
N ALA A 368 48.18 -1.23 65.80
CA ALA A 368 47.43 -0.27 66.64
C ALA A 368 46.52 0.56 65.70
N SER A 369 45.19 0.57 65.83
CA SER A 369 44.37 1.30 66.81
C SER A 369 44.68 2.81 66.88
N VAL A 370 43.61 3.62 66.80
CA VAL A 370 43.44 5.02 67.23
C VAL A 370 43.25 6.08 66.12
N ALA A 371 42.00 6.57 66.11
CA ALA A 371 41.46 7.94 65.97
C ALA A 371 41.73 8.84 64.75
N GLU A 372 40.60 9.35 64.23
CA GLU A 372 40.34 10.70 63.69
C GLU A 372 41.25 11.82 64.25
N PRO A 373 41.61 12.84 63.43
CA PRO A 373 40.73 14.01 63.30
C PRO A 373 40.72 14.76 61.94
N SER A 374 39.52 15.24 61.59
CA SER A 374 39.14 16.60 61.18
C SER A 374 40.13 17.64 60.59
N ILE A 375 39.67 18.22 59.46
CA ILE A 375 39.74 19.61 58.96
C ILE A 375 41.01 20.08 58.21
N SER A 376 40.86 20.40 56.91
CA SER A 376 41.10 21.75 56.33
C SER A 376 41.02 21.78 54.78
N GLU A 377 39.90 22.33 54.31
CA GLU A 377 39.71 23.34 53.25
C GLU A 377 40.70 23.62 52.07
N LEU A 378 40.06 23.73 50.88
CA LEU A 378 40.36 24.49 49.63
C LEU A 378 41.35 23.95 48.57
N PRO A 379 41.18 24.30 47.26
CA PRO A 379 39.95 24.34 46.46
C PRO A 379 40.06 23.54 45.13
N ARG A 380 38.94 22.93 44.71
CA ARG A 380 38.76 22.27 43.40
C ARG A 380 38.48 23.30 42.30
N PRO A 381 39.14 23.23 41.13
CA PRO A 381 38.61 23.77 39.89
C PRO A 381 37.59 22.77 39.31
N LEU A 382 36.40 23.26 39.01
CA LEU A 382 35.32 22.52 38.35
C LEU A 382 35.65 22.34 36.86
N LEU A 383 35.67 21.10 36.39
CA LEU A 383 35.46 20.74 34.99
C LEU A 383 34.23 19.82 34.92
N PRO A 384 33.27 20.04 33.98
CA PRO A 384 32.09 19.22 33.87
C PRO A 384 32.43 17.90 33.17
N LEU A 385 32.29 16.80 33.90
CA LEU A 385 32.38 15.44 33.40
C LEU A 385 30.97 15.00 32.98
N ASP A 386 30.69 15.05 31.68
CA ASP A 386 29.54 14.39 31.07
C ASP A 386 29.72 12.87 31.17
N LYS A 387 28.89 12.24 32.00
CA LYS A 387 28.76 10.78 32.09
C LYS A 387 27.81 10.29 30.99
N SER A 388 28.39 9.87 29.88
CA SER A 388 27.74 8.98 28.91
C SER A 388 27.98 7.54 29.36
N GLU A 389 27.01 6.93 30.05
CA GLU A 389 27.01 5.49 30.31
C GLU A 389 26.73 4.72 29.02
N SER A 390 27.78 4.22 28.38
CA SER A 390 27.70 3.16 27.39
C SER A 390 27.72 1.81 28.11
N ARG A 391 26.56 1.15 28.20
CA ARG A 391 26.46 -0.27 28.57
C ARG A 391 26.39 -1.11 27.29
N LEU A 392 27.54 -1.62 26.86
CA LEU A 392 27.65 -2.75 25.95
C LEU A 392 27.25 -4.03 26.69
N ALA A 393 26.07 -4.56 26.37
CA ALA A 393 25.62 -5.85 26.87
C ALA A 393 26.21 -6.99 26.01
N HIS A 394 26.99 -7.82 26.70
CA HIS A 394 27.59 -9.06 26.25
C HIS A 394 26.50 -10.08 25.90
N VAL A 395 26.43 -10.51 24.64
CA VAL A 395 25.59 -11.63 24.20
C VAL A 395 26.23 -12.93 24.70
N LYS A 396 25.51 -13.68 25.55
CA LYS A 396 25.78 -15.09 25.83
C LYS A 396 24.53 -15.91 25.48
N HIS A 397 24.72 -16.87 24.58
CA HIS A 397 23.77 -17.93 24.30
C HIS A 397 23.54 -18.78 25.55
N SER A 398 22.27 -19.02 25.90
CA SER A 398 21.86 -20.23 26.61
C SER A 398 20.39 -20.55 26.38
N SER A 399 20.19 -21.81 26.04
CA SER A 399 18.94 -22.46 25.69
C SER A 399 18.05 -22.71 26.91
N ARG A 400 16.75 -22.85 26.63
CA ARG A 400 15.76 -23.67 27.37
C ARG A 400 15.23 -23.11 28.71
N THR A 401 13.93 -22.82 28.79
CA THR A 401 12.85 -23.74 29.25
C THR A 401 11.62 -22.92 29.70
N VAL A 402 10.43 -23.44 29.39
CA VAL A 402 9.10 -22.90 29.67
C VAL A 402 8.78 -22.91 31.17
N THR A 403 8.29 -21.80 31.71
CA THR A 403 7.32 -21.80 32.81
C THR A 403 6.42 -20.57 32.72
N SER A 404 5.12 -20.86 32.68
CA SER A 404 3.98 -19.97 32.67
C SER A 404 3.87 -19.15 33.96
N SER A 405 3.57 -17.86 33.85
CA SER A 405 3.08 -17.06 34.97
C SER A 405 2.06 -16.03 34.49
N SER A 406 0.88 -16.16 35.09
CA SER A 406 -0.30 -15.34 34.95
C SER A 406 -0.04 -13.92 35.45
N MET A 407 -0.37 -12.91 34.66
CA MET A 407 -0.43 -11.51 35.11
C MET A 407 -1.81 -10.95 34.86
N THR A 408 -2.51 -10.69 35.96
CA THR A 408 -3.71 -9.85 36.08
C THR A 408 -3.40 -8.41 35.67
N LEU A 409 -4.17 -7.87 34.73
CA LEU A 409 -4.13 -6.46 34.33
C LEU A 409 -5.11 -5.61 35.15
N PRO A 410 -4.74 -4.37 35.54
CA PRO A 410 -5.63 -3.47 36.24
C PRO A 410 -6.59 -2.75 35.28
N ASN A 411 -7.81 -2.59 35.80
CA ASN A 411 -8.97 -1.95 35.21
C ASN A 411 -8.77 -0.42 35.15
N SER A 412 -8.66 0.17 33.95
CA SER A 412 -8.66 1.62 33.74
C SER A 412 -9.95 2.07 33.08
N SER A 413 -10.80 2.71 33.89
CA SER A 413 -12.07 3.33 33.53
C SER A 413 -11.85 4.57 32.65
N ILE A 414 -12.40 4.56 31.43
CA ILE A 414 -12.45 5.71 30.52
C ILE A 414 -13.78 6.45 30.74
N SER A 415 -13.67 7.72 31.13
CA SER A 415 -14.77 8.67 31.35
C SER A 415 -15.30 9.20 30.01
N TYR A 416 -16.60 9.03 29.76
CA TYR A 416 -17.32 9.60 28.62
C TYR A 416 -17.62 11.09 28.83
N PHE A 417 -17.08 11.97 27.97
CA PHE A 417 -17.54 13.35 27.86
C PHE A 417 -18.69 13.46 26.84
N ALA A 418 -19.74 14.17 27.25
CA ALA A 418 -20.99 14.37 26.51
C ALA A 418 -20.84 15.32 25.29
N PRO A 419 -21.60 15.10 24.19
CA PRO A 419 -21.56 15.98 23.03
C PRO A 419 -22.45 17.22 23.21
N ARG A 420 -21.92 18.39 22.83
CA ARG A 420 -22.63 19.68 22.78
C ARG A 420 -23.66 19.70 21.63
N LYS A 421 -24.88 20.14 21.96
CA LYS A 421 -26.00 20.40 21.03
C LYS A 421 -25.71 21.62 20.14
N SER A 422 -25.84 21.48 18.83
CA SER A 422 -25.96 22.59 17.87
C SER A 422 -27.43 22.89 17.57
N MET A 423 -27.75 24.19 17.47
CA MET A 423 -29.09 24.73 17.18
C MET A 423 -29.42 24.68 15.68
N PRO A 424 -30.71 24.62 15.30
CA PRO A 424 -31.13 24.60 13.90
C PRO A 424 -31.31 26.01 13.34
N VAL A 425 -30.80 26.26 12.13
CA VAL A 425 -31.08 27.45 11.33
C VAL A 425 -32.27 27.15 10.41
N HIS A 426 -33.33 27.95 10.53
CA HIS A 426 -34.53 27.90 9.71
C HIS A 426 -34.24 28.22 8.24
N ALA A 427 -34.73 27.38 7.32
CA ALA A 427 -34.80 27.66 5.89
C ALA A 427 -36.18 28.23 5.53
N SER A 428 -36.17 29.34 4.81
CA SER A 428 -37.34 29.99 4.19
C SER A 428 -37.45 29.59 2.72
N ALA A 429 -38.57 28.95 2.35
CA ALA A 429 -39.15 28.92 0.99
C ALA A 429 -39.78 30.31 0.67
N PRO A 430 -40.29 30.68 -0.55
CA PRO A 430 -40.86 29.88 -1.67
C PRO A 430 -40.61 30.56 -3.07
N PRO A 431 -41.49 30.58 -4.12
CA PRO A 431 -42.60 29.72 -4.58
C PRO A 431 -42.54 29.28 -6.08
N HIS A 432 -43.56 28.49 -6.44
CA HIS A 432 -43.98 27.90 -7.71
C HIS A 432 -44.03 28.80 -8.96
N ALA A 433 -43.83 28.18 -10.13
CA ALA A 433 -44.50 28.54 -11.38
C ALA A 433 -44.77 27.27 -12.22
N SER A 434 -46.04 27.13 -12.62
CA SER A 434 -46.61 26.08 -13.45
C SER A 434 -46.48 26.44 -14.94
N THR A 435 -46.42 25.44 -15.83
CA THR A 435 -47.15 25.39 -17.12
C THR A 435 -46.86 24.09 -17.91
N PRO A 436 -47.73 23.69 -18.86
CA PRO A 436 -48.00 22.29 -19.23
C PRO A 436 -47.62 21.94 -20.69
N ASN A 437 -48.13 20.79 -21.14
CA ASN A 437 -48.21 20.24 -22.51
C ASN A 437 -46.95 19.52 -23.01
N SER A 438 -47.00 18.46 -23.81
CA SER A 438 -48.01 17.49 -24.28
C SER A 438 -47.25 16.68 -25.36
N SER A 439 -47.47 15.36 -25.49
CA SER A 439 -47.48 14.61 -26.77
C SER A 439 -47.19 13.12 -26.56
N THR A 440 -48.28 12.38 -26.41
CA THR A 440 -48.68 11.23 -27.23
C THR A 440 -47.61 10.60 -28.15
N ARG A 441 -47.24 9.35 -27.90
CA ARG A 441 -47.09 8.38 -28.99
C ARG A 441 -47.38 6.94 -28.55
N GLN A 442 -48.32 6.37 -29.26
CA GLN A 442 -48.94 5.06 -29.17
C GLN A 442 -48.03 3.95 -29.72
N SER A 443 -48.03 2.83 -28.99
CA SER A 443 -48.11 1.41 -29.41
C SER A 443 -47.45 0.93 -30.72
N SER A 444 -46.68 -0.16 -30.63
CA SER A 444 -47.14 -1.50 -31.10
C SER A 444 -46.24 -2.65 -30.61
N PRO A 445 -46.76 -3.90 -30.55
CA PRO A 445 -46.15 -5.05 -29.88
C PRO A 445 -45.74 -6.21 -30.84
N ASN A 446 -45.17 -7.27 -30.23
CA ASN A 446 -45.00 -8.66 -30.70
C ASN A 446 -43.94 -8.98 -31.77
N ALA A 447 -42.97 -9.84 -31.43
CA ALA A 447 -43.00 -11.28 -31.77
C ALA A 447 -41.77 -12.04 -31.21
N SER A 448 -41.99 -13.33 -30.99
CA SER A 448 -41.25 -14.34 -30.22
C SER A 448 -39.81 -14.69 -30.66
N PRO A 449 -38.96 -15.25 -29.77
CA PRO A 449 -37.68 -15.84 -30.13
C PRO A 449 -37.80 -17.34 -30.47
N SER A 450 -37.07 -17.77 -31.50
CA SER A 450 -36.90 -19.17 -31.91
C SER A 450 -35.93 -19.93 -30.98
N PRO A 451 -36.09 -21.25 -30.79
CA PRO A 451 -35.18 -22.07 -29.99
C PRO A 451 -33.99 -22.54 -30.86
N SER A 452 -32.80 -22.00 -30.59
CA SER A 452 -31.55 -22.50 -31.17
C SER A 452 -30.96 -23.59 -30.28
N GLN A 453 -30.59 -24.67 -30.96
CA GLN A 453 -30.07 -25.94 -30.46
C GLN A 453 -28.86 -25.78 -29.53
N ALA A 454 -28.89 -26.54 -28.43
CA ALA A 454 -27.76 -26.71 -27.54
C ALA A 454 -26.65 -27.51 -28.24
N VAL A 455 -25.51 -26.87 -28.47
CA VAL A 455 -24.24 -27.52 -28.78
C VAL A 455 -23.59 -27.91 -27.44
N PRO A 456 -23.06 -29.13 -27.27
CA PRO A 456 -22.40 -29.51 -26.04
C PRO A 456 -21.12 -28.68 -25.88
N HIS A 457 -21.11 -27.79 -24.88
CA HIS A 457 -19.91 -27.10 -24.47
C HIS A 457 -18.92 -28.12 -23.89
N ASN A 458 -17.75 -28.22 -24.52
CA ASN A 458 -16.56 -28.84 -23.96
C ASN A 458 -16.37 -28.36 -22.51
N LEU A 459 -16.13 -29.32 -21.61
CA LEU A 459 -15.74 -29.11 -20.22
C LEU A 459 -14.49 -28.21 -20.19
N GLY A 460 -14.72 -26.90 -20.04
CA GLY A 460 -13.67 -25.94 -19.81
C GLY A 460 -13.04 -26.24 -18.46
N LEU A 461 -11.88 -26.91 -18.49
CA LEU A 461 -10.96 -27.01 -17.36
C LEU A 461 -10.86 -25.62 -16.70
N SER A 462 -11.31 -25.55 -15.45
CA SER A 462 -11.33 -24.33 -14.65
C SER A 462 -9.92 -23.75 -14.60
N LYS A 463 -9.69 -22.67 -15.37
CA LYS A 463 -8.45 -21.90 -15.36
C LYS A 463 -8.18 -21.38 -13.95
N GLY A 464 -7.22 -21.99 -13.25
CA GLY A 464 -6.45 -21.26 -12.24
C GLY A 464 -6.26 -21.89 -10.85
N ARG A 465 -6.36 -23.21 -10.65
CA ARG A 465 -6.00 -23.85 -9.36
C ARG A 465 -5.31 -25.21 -9.51
N ILE A 466 -4.28 -25.31 -10.34
CA ILE A 466 -3.45 -26.53 -10.43
C ILE A 466 -2.29 -26.52 -9.43
N PHE A 467 -1.98 -25.38 -8.80
CA PHE A 467 -0.99 -25.30 -7.71
C PHE A 467 -1.68 -25.29 -6.36
N GLY A 468 -1.47 -26.36 -5.60
CA GLY A 468 -2.02 -26.56 -4.28
C GLY A 468 -0.94 -27.02 -3.28
N PRO A 469 -1.36 -27.53 -2.12
CA PRO A 469 -0.45 -27.87 -1.04
C PRO A 469 0.52 -29.00 -1.40
N ASN A 470 0.17 -29.90 -2.33
CA ASN A 470 1.06 -31.01 -2.69
C ASN A 470 2.25 -30.50 -3.50
N THR A 471 2.02 -29.64 -4.50
CA THR A 471 3.11 -29.07 -5.31
C THR A 471 4.03 -28.21 -4.45
N GLU A 472 3.49 -27.44 -3.50
CA GLU A 472 4.28 -26.64 -2.55
C GLU A 472 5.19 -27.53 -1.67
N GLN A 473 4.69 -28.68 -1.20
CA GLN A 473 5.48 -29.60 -0.39
C GLN A 473 6.70 -30.15 -1.16
N VAL A 474 6.53 -30.52 -2.43
CA VAL A 474 7.65 -31.01 -3.27
C VAL A 474 8.67 -29.89 -3.50
N LEU A 475 8.23 -28.66 -3.77
CA LEU A 475 9.13 -27.52 -3.93
C LEU A 475 9.94 -27.24 -2.66
N ILE A 476 9.32 -27.30 -1.48
CA ILE A 476 9.99 -27.12 -0.19
C ILE A 476 10.95 -28.28 0.10
N HIS A 477 10.53 -29.52 -0.14
CA HIS A 477 11.33 -30.72 0.14
C HIS A 477 12.64 -30.73 -0.66
N HIS A 478 12.56 -30.34 -1.94
CA HIS A 478 13.72 -30.28 -2.85
C HIS A 478 14.42 -28.91 -2.86
N GLN A 479 14.05 -28.00 -1.95
CA GLN A 479 14.62 -26.66 -1.81
C GLN A 479 14.64 -25.87 -3.12
N LEU A 480 13.60 -26.03 -3.93
CA LEU A 480 13.50 -25.37 -5.22
C LEU A 480 13.20 -23.88 -5.04
N PRO A 481 13.83 -22.98 -5.83
CA PRO A 481 13.57 -21.56 -5.74
C PRO A 481 12.09 -21.20 -5.97
N ARG A 482 11.57 -20.18 -5.27
CA ARG A 482 10.17 -19.74 -5.43
C ARG A 482 9.77 -19.42 -6.88
N ARG A 483 10.72 -19.01 -7.73
CA ARG A 483 10.47 -18.77 -9.17
C ARG A 483 10.01 -20.01 -9.94
N THR A 484 10.27 -21.21 -9.41
CA THR A 484 9.82 -22.48 -10.01
C THR A 484 8.29 -22.54 -10.09
N HIS A 485 7.55 -21.89 -9.19
CA HIS A 485 6.09 -21.73 -9.32
C HIS A 485 5.67 -21.11 -10.65
N THR A 486 6.33 -20.03 -11.06
CA THR A 486 6.02 -19.35 -12.32
C THR A 486 6.30 -20.24 -13.52
N LEU A 487 7.36 -21.05 -13.45
CA LEU A 487 7.73 -21.99 -14.51
C LEU A 487 6.73 -23.14 -14.60
N LEU A 488 6.32 -23.72 -13.47
CA LEU A 488 5.31 -24.78 -13.45
C LEU A 488 3.96 -24.27 -13.97
N ARG A 489 3.60 -23.01 -13.67
CA ARG A 489 2.39 -22.37 -14.22
C ARG A 489 2.46 -22.20 -15.72
N TYR A 490 3.64 -21.89 -16.25
CA TYR A 490 3.84 -21.88 -17.69
C TYR A 490 3.68 -23.30 -18.29
N VAL A 491 4.23 -24.32 -17.62
CA VAL A 491 4.08 -25.73 -18.06
C VAL A 491 2.61 -26.15 -18.10
N GLU A 492 1.86 -25.84 -17.05
CA GLU A 492 0.41 -26.09 -16.96
C GLU A 492 -0.35 -25.55 -18.17
N MET A 493 -0.09 -24.28 -18.52
CA MET A 493 -0.81 -23.57 -19.58
C MET A 493 -0.46 -24.06 -20.99
N ASN A 494 0.79 -24.51 -21.21
CA ASN A 494 1.32 -24.76 -22.55
C ASN A 494 1.45 -26.24 -22.90
N PHE A 495 1.57 -27.13 -21.91
CA PHE A 495 1.85 -28.55 -22.13
C PHE A 495 0.63 -29.42 -21.80
N GLN A 496 -0.48 -29.24 -22.53
CA GLN A 496 -1.80 -29.88 -22.34
C GLN A 496 -1.75 -31.41 -22.09
N GLY A 497 -1.48 -31.84 -20.85
CA GLY A 497 -1.32 -33.24 -20.45
C GLY A 497 0.09 -33.83 -20.60
N ASN A 498 1.06 -33.09 -21.17
CA ASN A 498 2.46 -33.51 -21.26
C ASN A 498 3.37 -32.72 -20.31
N TRP A 499 2.95 -32.64 -19.04
CA TRP A 499 3.66 -31.85 -18.04
C TRP A 499 5.06 -32.37 -17.74
N MET A 500 5.30 -33.68 -17.91
CA MET A 500 6.62 -34.28 -17.69
C MET A 500 7.68 -33.66 -18.61
N GLU A 501 7.36 -33.50 -19.90
CA GLU A 501 8.25 -32.83 -20.87
C GLU A 501 8.43 -31.35 -20.55
N GLY A 502 7.34 -30.66 -20.20
CA GLY A 502 7.41 -29.24 -19.85
C GLY A 502 8.23 -28.96 -18.59
N VAL A 503 8.09 -29.78 -17.54
CA VAL A 503 8.88 -29.65 -16.30
C VAL A 503 10.36 -29.89 -16.58
N HIS A 504 10.71 -30.92 -17.36
CA HIS A 504 12.09 -31.18 -17.75
C HIS A 504 12.71 -30.03 -18.56
N THR A 505 11.93 -29.43 -19.45
CA THR A 505 12.41 -28.36 -20.33
C THR A 505 12.56 -27.04 -19.57
N MET A 506 11.63 -26.72 -18.67
CA MET A 506 11.53 -25.40 -18.07
C MET A 506 12.23 -25.29 -16.71
N VAL A 507 12.35 -26.38 -15.95
CA VAL A 507 12.96 -26.35 -14.61
C VAL A 507 14.45 -26.70 -14.70
N PRO A 508 15.37 -25.75 -14.44
CA PRO A 508 16.79 -25.99 -14.57
C PRO A 508 17.28 -27.05 -13.57
N ASN A 509 18.13 -27.96 -14.03
CA ASN A 509 18.68 -29.08 -13.25
C ASN A 509 17.62 -30.02 -12.64
N CYS A 510 16.44 -30.12 -13.27
CA CYS A 510 15.40 -31.04 -12.82
C CYS A 510 15.76 -32.49 -13.17
N SER A 511 16.03 -33.31 -12.14
CA SER A 511 16.21 -34.74 -12.32
C SER A 511 14.91 -35.41 -12.75
N GLN A 512 15.00 -36.58 -13.38
CA GLN A 512 13.81 -37.31 -13.85
C GLN A 512 12.87 -37.71 -12.70
N ASP A 513 13.43 -38.04 -11.54
CA ASP A 513 12.65 -38.38 -10.36
C ASP A 513 11.93 -37.16 -9.79
N LEU A 514 12.60 -36.00 -9.73
CA LEU A 514 12.00 -34.74 -9.31
C LEU A 514 10.89 -34.28 -10.26
N ALA A 515 11.11 -34.40 -11.57
CA ALA A 515 10.11 -34.08 -12.58
C ALA A 515 8.86 -34.95 -12.41
N ARG A 516 9.04 -36.25 -12.17
CA ARG A 516 7.93 -37.17 -11.90
C ARG A 516 7.19 -36.79 -10.63
N GLU A 517 7.90 -36.48 -9.55
CA GLU A 517 7.30 -36.11 -8.27
C GLU A 517 6.50 -34.81 -8.37
N LEU A 518 7.02 -33.79 -9.07
CA LEU A 518 6.32 -32.54 -9.35
C LEU A 518 5.05 -32.76 -10.17
N VAL A 519 5.09 -33.59 -11.22
CA VAL A 519 3.91 -33.90 -12.04
C VAL A 519 2.83 -34.62 -11.23
N VAL A 520 3.21 -35.61 -10.41
CA VAL A 520 2.28 -36.33 -9.54
C VAL A 520 1.61 -35.37 -8.54
N ALA A 521 2.36 -34.44 -7.97
CA ALA A 521 1.84 -33.43 -7.06
C ALA A 521 0.88 -32.45 -7.76
N MET A 522 1.21 -31.99 -8.97
CA MET A 522 0.34 -31.14 -9.78
C MET A 522 -0.96 -31.85 -10.15
N GLU A 523 -0.91 -33.14 -10.49
CA GLU A 523 -2.11 -33.94 -10.75
C GLU A 523 -2.99 -34.11 -9.50
N ALA A 524 -2.38 -34.29 -8.33
CA ALA A 524 -3.10 -34.39 -7.06
C ALA A 524 -3.82 -33.07 -6.74
N ASP A 525 -3.15 -31.93 -6.93
CA ASP A 525 -3.73 -30.60 -6.72
C ASP A 525 -4.87 -30.31 -7.71
N CYS A 526 -4.74 -30.74 -8.97
CA CYS A 526 -5.84 -30.71 -9.94
C CYS A 526 -7.10 -31.42 -9.44
N ARG A 527 -6.94 -32.64 -8.91
CA ARG A 527 -8.07 -33.44 -8.41
C ARG A 527 -8.75 -32.77 -7.23
N LEU A 528 -7.98 -32.09 -6.37
CA LEU A 528 -8.51 -31.30 -5.25
C LEU A 528 -9.30 -30.07 -5.71
N SER A 529 -8.95 -29.46 -6.86
CA SER A 529 -9.70 -28.32 -7.39
C SER A 529 -11.01 -28.72 -8.06
N THR A 530 -11.16 -29.99 -8.47
CA THR A 530 -12.38 -30.51 -9.12
C THR A 530 -13.38 -31.15 -8.16
N ALA A 531 -12.93 -31.48 -6.94
CA ALA A 531 -13.78 -31.95 -5.84
C ALA A 531 -14.40 -30.77 -5.09
#